data_AF-A0A960U0L6-F1
#
_entry.id   AF-A0A960U0L6-F1
#
_cell.length_a   1.000
_cell.length_b   1.000
_cell.length_c   1.000
_cell.angle_alpha   90.00
_cell.angle_beta   90.00
_cell.angle_gamma   90.00
#
_symmetry.space_group_name_H-M   'P 1'
#
loop_
_entity.id
_entity.type
_entity.pdbx_description
1 polymer ?
#
loop_
_entity_poly.entity_id
_entity_poly.type
_entity_poly.pdbx_seq_one_letter_code
_entity_poly.pdbx_strand_id
1 'polypeptide(L)'
;MTHKHPKRIASHIFLVAALMLALGSAAFWASRDAAGQAMPAGKIVINHGGTMPVTFDHTAHLARAGADCLKCHHTEEAQGMGSSCVECHTVGGKDDVIPSKRAFHLMCNTCHATEKSAPKPRKDCRVCHNFRPDVNLKRGGPENVRGPLAKEPPEPGPDWAN
;
A
#
# COMPACT_ATOMS: atom_id res chain seq x y z
N MET A 1 -29.31 -11.10 63.11
CA MET A 1 -27.85 -11.25 62.88
C MET A 1 -27.64 -12.00 61.58
N THR A 2 -27.40 -11.31 60.47
CA THR A 2 -27.24 -11.91 59.13
C THR A 2 -25.77 -12.16 58.84
N HIS A 3 -25.30 -13.40 59.04
CA HIS A 3 -23.97 -13.81 58.59
C HIS A 3 -23.96 -13.94 57.06
N LYS A 4 -23.69 -12.84 56.34
CA LYS A 4 -23.36 -12.91 54.91
C LYS A 4 -21.98 -13.58 54.79
N HIS A 5 -21.94 -14.79 54.23
CA HIS A 5 -20.73 -15.60 54.02
C HIS A 5 -19.70 -14.87 53.13
N PRO A 6 -18.63 -14.28 53.69
CA PRO A 6 -17.65 -13.51 52.92
C PRO A 6 -16.86 -14.40 51.96
N LYS A 7 -16.70 -15.69 52.31
CA LYS A 7 -16.00 -16.70 51.49
C LYS A 7 -16.73 -17.03 50.18
N ARG A 8 -18.07 -16.96 50.16
CA ARG A 8 -18.88 -17.21 48.96
C ARG A 8 -18.79 -16.03 47.99
N ILE A 9 -18.85 -14.80 48.49
CA ILE A 9 -18.70 -13.59 47.68
C ILE A 9 -17.28 -13.50 47.09
N ALA A 10 -16.25 -13.79 47.88
CA ALA A 10 -14.87 -13.82 47.40
C ALA A 10 -14.64 -14.91 46.32
N SER A 11 -15.25 -16.09 46.48
CA SER A 11 -15.19 -17.16 45.47
C SER A 11 -15.87 -16.79 44.15
N HIS A 12 -17.03 -16.12 44.20
CA HIS A 12 -17.70 -15.65 42.99
C HIS A 12 -16.93 -14.52 42.29
N ILE A 13 -16.35 -13.59 43.04
CA ILE A 13 -15.49 -12.53 42.48
C ILE A 13 -14.27 -13.15 41.79
N PHE A 14 -13.64 -14.15 42.39
CA PHE A 14 -12.48 -14.84 41.80
C PHE A 14 -12.86 -15.59 40.50
N LEU A 15 -14.01 -16.27 40.48
CA LEU A 15 -14.52 -16.97 39.31
C LEU A 15 -14.87 -16.00 38.17
N VAL A 16 -15.51 -14.88 38.46
CA VAL A 16 -15.87 -13.86 37.46
C VAL A 16 -14.62 -13.16 36.92
N ALA A 17 -13.65 -12.84 37.78
CA ALA A 17 -12.38 -12.24 37.35
C ALA A 17 -11.57 -13.18 36.46
N ALA A 18 -11.49 -14.47 36.80
CA ALA A 18 -10.82 -15.48 35.97
C ALA A 18 -11.50 -15.66 34.61
N LEU A 19 -12.85 -15.65 34.57
CA LEU A 19 -13.62 -15.74 33.33
C LEU A 19 -13.40 -14.51 32.43
N MET A 20 -13.39 -13.30 33.01
CA MET A 20 -13.11 -12.05 32.28
C MET A 20 -11.68 -12.02 31.73
N LEU A 21 -10.69 -12.51 32.47
CA LEU A 21 -9.30 -12.61 32.00
C LEU A 21 -9.17 -13.63 30.85
N ALA A 22 -9.86 -14.76 30.93
CA ALA A 22 -9.85 -15.79 29.89
C ALA A 22 -10.54 -15.29 28.60
N LEU A 23 -11.69 -14.61 28.72
CA LEU A 23 -12.39 -14.02 27.58
C LEU A 23 -11.59 -12.85 26.96
N GLY A 24 -10.99 -12.00 27.80
CA GLY A 24 -10.16 -10.88 27.35
C GLY A 24 -8.88 -11.32 26.63
N SER A 25 -8.21 -12.37 27.12
CA SER A 25 -7.02 -12.91 26.47
C SER A 25 -7.33 -13.57 25.12
N ALA A 26 -8.44 -14.31 25.00
CA ALA A 26 -8.88 -14.87 23.72
C ALA A 26 -9.17 -13.79 22.67
N ALA A 27 -9.85 -12.70 23.05
CA ALA A 27 -10.10 -11.56 22.16
C ALA A 27 -8.80 -10.85 21.75
N PHE A 28 -7.85 -10.72 22.68
CA PHE A 28 -6.55 -10.11 22.41
C PHE A 28 -5.73 -10.94 21.41
N TRP A 29 -5.63 -12.25 21.57
CA TRP A 29 -4.93 -13.12 20.61
C TRP A 29 -5.60 -13.12 19.23
N ALA A 30 -6.94 -13.20 19.17
CA ALA A 30 -7.67 -13.13 17.92
C ALA A 30 -7.49 -11.78 17.19
N SER A 31 -7.19 -10.69 17.90
CA SER A 31 -6.95 -9.37 17.30
C SER A 31 -5.55 -9.18 16.72
N ARG A 32 -4.55 -10.00 17.11
CA ARG A 32 -3.17 -9.84 16.63
C ARG A 32 -2.98 -10.32 15.18
N ASP A 33 -3.76 -11.29 14.72
CA ASP A 33 -3.67 -11.81 13.35
C ASP A 33 -4.16 -10.81 12.28
N ALA A 34 -4.89 -9.76 12.70
CA ALA A 34 -5.38 -8.72 11.81
C ALA A 34 -4.39 -7.55 11.59
N ALA A 35 -3.22 -7.55 12.24
CA ALA A 35 -2.28 -6.43 12.23
C ALA A 35 -1.22 -6.48 11.10
N GLY A 36 -1.25 -7.49 10.22
CA GLY A 36 -0.49 -7.43 8.97
C GLY A 36 -1.16 -6.43 8.04
N GLN A 37 -0.47 -5.34 7.68
CA GLN A 37 -0.96 -4.37 6.68
C GLN A 37 -1.37 -5.13 5.42
N ALA A 38 -2.69 -5.25 5.20
CA ALA A 38 -3.22 -5.94 4.05
C ALA A 38 -2.79 -5.16 2.80
N MET A 39 -2.16 -5.85 1.86
CA MET A 39 -1.86 -5.31 0.55
C MET A 39 -3.12 -4.74 -0.10
N PRO A 40 -3.06 -3.54 -0.70
CA PRO A 40 -4.20 -3.00 -1.43
C PRO A 40 -4.54 -3.93 -2.59
N ALA A 41 -5.77 -4.45 -2.57
CA ALA A 41 -6.25 -5.32 -3.63
C ALA A 41 -6.39 -4.54 -4.95
N GLY A 42 -5.86 -5.10 -6.04
CA GLY A 42 -6.05 -4.58 -7.39
C GLY A 42 -5.24 -3.32 -7.73
N LYS A 43 -5.89 -2.39 -8.43
CA LYS A 43 -5.25 -1.21 -9.04
C LYS A 43 -5.16 -0.06 -8.06
N ILE A 44 -3.97 0.53 -7.98
CA ILE A 44 -3.67 1.78 -7.30
C ILE A 44 -3.13 2.80 -8.30
N VAL A 45 -3.10 4.07 -7.90
CA VAL A 45 -2.44 5.13 -8.66
C VAL A 45 -1.17 5.52 -7.92
N ILE A 46 -0.02 5.33 -8.55
CA ILE A 46 1.25 5.83 -8.06
C ILE A 46 1.35 7.30 -8.49
N ASN A 47 1.18 8.20 -7.52
CA ASN A 47 1.26 9.64 -7.71
C ASN A 47 1.96 10.29 -6.51
N HIS A 48 3.27 10.45 -6.60
CA HIS A 48 4.10 10.96 -5.50
C HIS A 48 4.89 12.20 -5.92
N GLY A 49 4.17 13.26 -6.28
CA GLY A 49 4.75 14.57 -6.63
C GLY A 49 5.28 14.69 -8.06
N GLY A 50 5.03 13.68 -8.91
CA GLY A 50 5.30 13.74 -10.34
C GLY A 50 4.08 14.21 -11.13
N THR A 51 4.31 14.81 -12.30
CA THR A 51 3.25 15.27 -13.21
C THR A 51 2.58 14.15 -14.02
N MET A 52 3.11 12.92 -13.95
CA MET A 52 2.70 11.79 -14.80
C MET A 52 2.36 10.55 -13.95
N PRO A 53 1.14 10.47 -13.38
CA PRO A 53 0.73 9.33 -12.57
C PRO A 53 0.71 8.02 -13.37
N VAL A 54 0.90 6.90 -12.68
CA VAL A 54 0.88 5.55 -13.26
C VAL A 54 -0.17 4.71 -12.54
N THR A 55 -1.03 4.04 -13.31
CA THR A 55 -1.91 3.01 -12.76
C THR A 55 -1.11 1.73 -12.56
N PHE A 56 -1.02 1.25 -11.33
CA PHE A 56 -0.28 0.04 -10.96
C PHE A 56 -1.21 -1.00 -10.36
N ASP A 57 -1.02 -2.28 -10.68
CA ASP A 57 -1.92 -3.37 -10.24
C ASP A 57 -1.13 -4.38 -9.40
N HIS A 58 -1.28 -4.33 -8.07
CA HIS A 58 -0.54 -5.21 -7.16
C HIS A 58 -0.84 -6.68 -7.44
N THR A 59 -2.10 -7.03 -7.68
CA THR A 59 -2.53 -8.40 -7.94
C THR A 59 -1.89 -8.95 -9.21
N ALA A 60 -1.88 -8.18 -10.30
CA ALA A 60 -1.26 -8.60 -11.55
C ALA A 60 0.26 -8.76 -11.42
N HIS A 61 0.94 -7.87 -10.67
CA HIS A 61 2.38 -7.94 -10.50
C HIS A 61 2.81 -9.09 -9.58
N LEU A 62 2.06 -9.39 -8.52
CA LEU A 62 2.40 -10.48 -7.60
C LEU A 62 2.18 -11.86 -8.21
N ALA A 63 1.19 -12.01 -9.10
CA ALA A 63 1.02 -13.23 -9.89
C ALA A 63 2.27 -13.53 -10.75
N ARG A 64 3.12 -12.54 -11.02
CA ARG A 64 4.37 -12.67 -11.80
C ARG A 64 5.62 -12.63 -10.93
N ALA A 65 5.61 -11.84 -9.87
CA ALA A 65 6.69 -11.72 -8.90
C ALA A 65 6.76 -12.90 -7.91
N GLY A 66 5.76 -13.80 -7.91
CA GLY A 66 5.75 -14.99 -7.07
C GLY A 66 5.45 -14.69 -5.60
N ALA A 67 4.61 -13.69 -5.33
CA ALA A 67 4.32 -13.17 -4.00
C ALA A 67 5.53 -12.63 -3.20
N ASP A 68 6.68 -12.44 -3.86
CA ASP A 68 7.85 -11.79 -3.26
C ASP A 68 7.66 -10.27 -3.23
N CYS A 69 7.32 -9.76 -2.06
CA CYS A 69 7.03 -8.35 -1.83
C CYS A 69 8.31 -7.51 -1.72
N LEU A 70 9.42 -8.12 -1.30
CA LEU A 70 10.72 -7.45 -1.16
C LEU A 70 11.35 -7.18 -2.53
N LYS A 71 10.87 -7.82 -3.59
CA LYS A 71 11.25 -7.48 -4.96
C LYS A 71 10.96 -6.03 -5.33
N CYS A 72 9.92 -5.43 -4.74
CA CYS A 72 9.60 -4.01 -4.91
C CYS A 72 9.87 -3.20 -3.63
N HIS A 73 9.44 -3.70 -2.47
CA HIS A 73 9.71 -3.10 -1.16
C HIS A 73 11.05 -3.59 -0.61
N HIS A 74 12.13 -3.21 -1.27
CA HIS A 74 13.47 -3.82 -1.13
C HIS A 74 14.26 -3.43 0.13
N THR A 75 13.61 -2.86 1.12
CA THR A 75 14.22 -2.44 2.39
C THR A 75 13.41 -2.98 3.56
N GLU A 76 14.05 -3.74 4.45
CA GLU A 76 13.42 -4.25 5.67
C GLU A 76 13.07 -3.12 6.67
N GLU A 77 13.71 -1.95 6.53
CA GLU A 77 13.48 -0.75 7.35
C GLU A 77 12.12 -0.09 7.11
N ALA A 78 11.41 -0.49 6.05
CA ALA A 78 9.99 -0.21 5.91
C ALA A 78 9.25 -0.97 7.02
N GLN A 79 8.95 -0.30 8.13
CA GLN A 79 8.19 -0.84 9.27
C GLN A 79 6.74 -1.22 8.86
N GLY A 80 6.62 -2.28 8.07
CA GLY A 80 5.42 -2.63 7.30
C GLY A 80 5.59 -2.30 5.82
N MET A 81 5.03 -3.16 4.98
CA MET A 81 4.99 -3.07 3.50
C MET A 81 4.12 -1.88 3.00
N GLY A 82 3.98 -0.84 3.81
CA GLY A 82 3.13 0.33 3.57
C GLY A 82 3.91 1.64 3.38
N SER A 83 5.24 1.64 3.46
CA SER A 83 6.03 2.85 3.17
C SER A 83 6.04 3.16 1.67
N SER A 84 5.88 4.44 1.34
CA SER A 84 5.96 4.91 -0.03
C SER A 84 7.41 4.96 -0.50
N CYS A 85 7.65 4.63 -1.77
CA CYS A 85 8.97 4.72 -2.39
C CYS A 85 9.62 6.10 -2.18
N VAL A 86 8.81 7.17 -2.14
CA VAL A 86 9.32 8.55 -2.06
C VAL A 86 9.71 9.01 -0.66
N GLU A 87 9.44 8.20 0.37
CA GLU A 87 9.95 8.46 1.72
C GLU A 87 11.49 8.44 1.72
N CYS A 88 12.08 7.49 1.00
CA CYS A 88 13.52 7.41 0.79
C CYS A 88 13.95 7.98 -0.57
N HIS A 89 13.27 7.59 -1.66
CA HIS A 89 13.56 8.09 -3.00
C HIS A 89 12.86 9.43 -3.25
N THR A 90 13.32 10.51 -2.62
CA THR A 90 12.75 11.84 -2.81
C THR A 90 12.83 12.31 -4.28
N VAL A 91 12.07 13.34 -4.66
CA VAL A 91 12.07 13.87 -6.05
C VAL A 91 13.46 14.32 -6.50
N GLY A 92 14.22 14.97 -5.62
CA GLY A 92 15.59 15.43 -5.90
C GLY A 92 16.68 14.39 -5.65
N GLY A 93 16.36 13.28 -4.98
CA GLY A 93 17.36 12.40 -4.38
C GLY A 93 17.97 13.02 -3.12
N LYS A 94 18.45 12.17 -2.20
CA LYS A 94 19.05 12.58 -0.94
C LYS A 94 19.89 11.44 -0.38
N ASP A 95 20.95 11.74 0.39
CA ASP A 95 21.70 10.75 1.19
C ASP A 95 22.10 9.49 0.38
N ASP A 96 22.66 9.70 -0.82
CA ASP A 96 23.04 8.66 -1.80
C ASP A 96 21.89 7.78 -2.34
N VAL A 97 20.65 8.13 -2.03
CA VAL A 97 19.45 7.50 -2.58
C VAL A 97 19.06 8.18 -3.90
N ILE A 98 18.91 7.37 -4.95
CA ILE A 98 18.51 7.86 -6.28
C ILE A 98 17.14 8.56 -6.25
N PRO A 99 16.90 9.56 -7.12
CA PRO A 99 15.61 10.26 -7.15
C PRO A 99 14.45 9.35 -7.59
N SER A 100 13.24 9.64 -7.10
CA SER A 100 12.01 8.86 -7.35
C SER A 100 11.83 8.47 -8.82
N LYS A 101 11.97 9.42 -9.74
CA LYS A 101 11.84 9.19 -11.18
C LYS A 101 12.78 8.09 -11.66
N ARG A 102 14.04 8.10 -11.21
CA ARG A 102 15.02 7.08 -11.60
C ARG A 102 14.70 5.75 -10.95
N ALA A 103 14.30 5.75 -9.67
CA ALA A 103 13.92 4.54 -8.94
C ALA A 103 12.78 3.79 -9.63
N PHE A 104 11.68 4.48 -9.96
CA PHE A 104 10.53 3.89 -10.66
C PHE A 104 10.92 3.31 -12.02
N HIS A 105 11.59 4.09 -12.86
CA HIS A 105 11.98 3.60 -14.19
C HIS A 105 12.96 2.43 -14.11
N LEU A 106 13.93 2.46 -13.19
CA LEU A 106 14.88 1.36 -13.04
C LEU A 106 14.16 0.08 -12.61
N MET A 107 13.32 0.14 -11.59
CA MET A 107 12.60 -1.02 -11.06
C MET A 107 11.63 -1.60 -12.10
N CYS A 108 10.73 -0.77 -12.63
CA CYS A 108 9.71 -1.22 -13.58
C CYS A 108 10.34 -1.72 -14.89
N ASN A 109 11.27 -0.95 -15.46
CA ASN A 109 11.83 -1.28 -16.77
C ASN A 109 12.73 -2.50 -16.73
N THR A 110 13.44 -2.75 -15.63
CA THR A 110 14.32 -3.91 -15.52
C THR A 110 13.52 -5.20 -15.59
N CYS A 111 12.44 -5.31 -14.80
CA CYS A 111 11.55 -6.47 -14.87
C CYS A 111 10.82 -6.54 -16.22
N HIS A 112 10.25 -5.42 -16.68
CA HIS A 112 9.51 -5.40 -17.94
C HIS A 112 10.37 -5.67 -19.17
N ALA A 113 11.68 -5.42 -19.13
CA ALA A 113 12.58 -5.74 -20.23
C ALA A 113 12.64 -7.25 -20.51
N THR A 114 12.63 -8.07 -19.45
CA THR A 114 12.75 -9.53 -19.53
C THR A 114 11.39 -10.24 -19.55
N GLU A 115 10.37 -9.67 -18.90
CA GLU A 115 9.04 -10.28 -18.82
C GLU A 115 8.28 -10.23 -20.15
N LYS A 116 7.94 -11.40 -20.71
CA LYS A 116 7.31 -11.48 -22.06
C LYS A 116 5.93 -10.82 -22.11
N SER A 117 5.17 -10.93 -21.03
CA SER A 117 3.79 -10.41 -20.93
C SER A 117 3.72 -8.95 -20.47
N ALA A 118 4.85 -8.34 -20.14
CA ALA A 118 4.90 -6.98 -19.62
C ALA A 118 4.96 -5.94 -20.75
N PRO A 119 4.32 -4.77 -20.57
CA PRO A 119 4.48 -3.63 -21.46
C PRO A 119 5.96 -3.24 -21.58
N LYS A 120 6.47 -3.15 -22.81
CA LYS A 120 7.90 -2.88 -23.04
C LYS A 120 8.18 -1.37 -22.98
N PRO A 121 9.19 -0.94 -22.20
CA PRO A 121 9.42 0.49 -21.91
C PRO A 121 10.17 1.24 -23.01
N ARG A 122 10.56 0.57 -24.11
CA ARG A 122 11.67 1.05 -24.94
C ARG A 122 11.38 2.28 -25.80
N LYS A 123 10.12 2.63 -26.08
CA LYS A 123 9.78 3.75 -27.00
C LYS A 123 8.45 4.46 -26.75
N ASP A 124 7.58 3.96 -25.89
CA ASP A 124 6.27 4.58 -25.65
C ASP A 124 6.05 4.78 -24.14
N CYS A 125 6.23 6.01 -23.68
CA CYS A 125 6.05 6.39 -22.28
C CYS A 125 4.61 6.16 -21.80
N ARG A 126 3.62 6.19 -22.70
CA ARG A 126 2.21 6.06 -22.38
C ARG A 126 1.80 4.63 -22.05
N VAL A 127 2.65 3.63 -22.31
CA VAL A 127 2.34 2.25 -21.89
C VAL A 127 2.21 2.13 -20.38
N CYS A 128 2.92 2.98 -19.63
CA CYS A 128 2.83 3.09 -18.18
C CYS A 128 2.14 4.40 -17.75
N HIS A 129 2.50 5.54 -18.36
CA HIS A 129 1.89 6.84 -18.08
C HIS A 129 0.58 7.03 -18.86
N ASN A 130 -0.40 6.19 -18.57
CA ASN A 130 -1.73 6.22 -19.18
C ASN A 130 -2.82 6.67 -18.19
N PHE A 131 -2.43 7.20 -17.03
CA PHE A 131 -3.42 7.66 -16.06
C PHE A 131 -4.27 8.76 -16.68
N ARG A 132 -5.57 8.50 -16.71
CA ARG A 132 -6.59 9.39 -17.23
C ARG A 132 -7.65 9.54 -16.14
N PRO A 133 -7.75 10.72 -15.50
CA PRO A 133 -8.67 10.91 -14.38
C PRO A 133 -10.15 10.85 -14.83
N ASP A 134 -10.41 11.03 -16.11
CA ASP A 134 -11.73 11.06 -16.78
C ASP A 134 -12.24 9.68 -17.21
N VAL A 135 -11.35 8.68 -17.38
CA VAL A 135 -11.74 7.32 -17.76
C VAL A 135 -12.00 6.45 -16.52
N ASN A 136 -13.15 6.68 -15.87
CA ASN A 136 -13.88 5.70 -15.07
C ASN A 136 -13.05 4.74 -14.17
N LEU A 137 -12.57 5.25 -13.04
CA LEU A 137 -12.33 4.45 -11.82
C LEU A 137 -13.68 4.07 -11.15
N LYS A 138 -14.73 3.80 -11.94
CA LYS A 138 -16.07 3.35 -11.49
C LYS A 138 -16.20 1.83 -11.36
N ARG A 139 -15.09 1.08 -11.45
CA ARG A 139 -15.06 -0.37 -11.13
C ARG A 139 -14.04 -0.66 -10.03
N GLY A 140 -14.42 -0.28 -8.81
CA GLY A 140 -14.05 -1.00 -7.57
C GLY A 140 -12.66 -0.77 -6.97
N GLY A 141 -12.36 0.44 -6.50
CA GLY A 141 -11.23 0.69 -5.60
C GLY A 141 -11.61 1.67 -4.47
N PRO A 142 -11.07 1.51 -3.25
CA PRO A 142 -11.47 2.28 -2.08
C PRO A 142 -11.11 3.77 -2.21
N GLU A 143 -11.94 4.60 -1.59
CA GLU A 143 -12.11 6.04 -1.80
C GLU A 143 -10.94 6.99 -1.41
N ASN A 144 -9.69 6.53 -1.40
CA ASN A 144 -8.55 7.30 -0.88
C ASN A 144 -7.76 8.12 -1.92
N VAL A 145 -8.21 8.22 -3.18
CA VAL A 145 -7.58 9.04 -4.24
C VAL A 145 -8.30 10.36 -4.54
N ARG A 146 -9.26 10.78 -3.72
CA ARG A 146 -9.99 12.04 -3.92
C ARG A 146 -9.21 13.24 -3.34
N GLY A 147 -8.08 13.58 -3.96
CA GLY A 147 -7.54 14.94 -3.88
C GLY A 147 -8.49 15.92 -4.59
N PRO A 148 -8.41 17.24 -4.33
CA PRO A 148 -9.24 18.21 -5.02
C PRO A 148 -9.04 18.03 -6.52
N LEU A 149 -10.14 17.70 -7.21
CA LEU A 149 -10.19 17.65 -8.66
C LEU A 149 -9.62 18.98 -9.15
N ALA A 150 -8.47 18.93 -9.84
CA ALA A 150 -8.01 20.07 -10.59
C ALA A 150 -9.19 20.52 -11.45
N LYS A 151 -9.66 21.74 -11.23
CA LYS A 151 -10.69 22.34 -12.07
C LYS A 151 -10.02 22.48 -13.43
N GLU A 152 -10.49 21.66 -14.36
CA GLU A 152 -10.11 21.60 -15.77
C GLU A 152 -8.76 20.90 -16.05
N PRO A 153 -8.71 20.06 -17.11
CA PRO A 153 -7.46 19.48 -17.57
C PRO A 153 -6.54 20.61 -18.07
N PRO A 154 -5.23 20.60 -17.75
CA PRO A 154 -4.31 21.56 -18.34
C PRO A 154 -4.30 21.36 -19.86
N GLU A 155 -4.42 22.46 -20.60
CA GLU A 155 -4.35 22.43 -22.07
C GLU A 155 -3.07 21.72 -22.54
N PRO A 156 -3.10 20.99 -23.66
CA PRO A 156 -1.92 20.31 -24.19
C PRO A 156 -0.84 21.35 -24.54
N GLY A 157 0.12 21.51 -23.63
CA GLY A 157 1.30 22.33 -23.86
C GLY A 157 2.14 21.77 -25.01
N PRO A 158 2.84 22.62 -25.76
CA PRO A 158 3.68 22.17 -26.86
C PRO A 158 4.89 21.43 -26.27
N ASP A 159 5.24 20.30 -26.88
CA ASP A 159 6.61 19.75 -26.88
C ASP A 159 7.02 18.77 -25.75
N TRP A 160 6.30 17.67 -25.54
CA TRP A 160 6.85 16.51 -24.78
C TRP A 160 7.80 15.62 -25.60
N ALA A 161 8.37 16.14 -26.70
CA ALA A 161 9.30 15.43 -27.56
C ALA A 161 10.66 16.13 -27.62
N ASN A 162 11.40 16.15 -26.51
CA ASN A 162 12.85 16.30 -26.45
C ASN A 162 13.41 15.56 -25.23
#